data_AF-A0A165EQ38-F1
#
_entry.id   AF-A0A165EQ38-F1
#
_cell.length_a   1.000
_cell.length_b   1.000
_cell.length_c   1.000
_cell.angle_alpha   90.00
_cell.angle_beta   90.00
_cell.angle_gamma   90.00
#
_symmetry.space_group_name_H-M   'P 1'
#
loop_
_entity.id
_entity.type
_entity.pdbx_description
1 polymer ?
#
loop_
_entity_poly.entity_id
_entity_poly.type
_entity_poly.pdbx_seq_one_letter_code
_entity_poly.pdbx_strand_id
1 'polypeptide(L)'
;MPLPLPRRIRTNRTSDKHLEHARDQAPPQETHALSSKPNAPTVDDSQNTADEVQELEEAALEFLQKHIRAFDSDRSSLASAYSRLATFSVQTQHPPDAPSATLLPRSHTKLPHPRGPTEKLKQGRLDIIAELLSLPDDRHFCVGRQASIDYDVTCLESTVGVLLVCYSENEGGWACDQRFVLRRKEWDKEDGSTEGLWPLIAVCHQMTFREKASR
;
A
#
# COMPACT_ATOMS: atom_id res chain seq x y z
N MET A 1 -6.00 -20.86 -16.62
CA MET A 1 -6.34 -19.49 -17.02
C MET A 1 -6.99 -18.81 -15.83
N PRO A 2 -6.31 -17.92 -15.09
CA PRO A 2 -6.93 -17.16 -14.02
C PRO A 2 -7.97 -16.20 -14.63
N LEU A 3 -9.15 -16.13 -14.02
CA LEU A 3 -10.24 -15.24 -14.45
C LEU A 3 -9.86 -13.78 -14.17
N PRO A 4 -10.29 -12.82 -15.02
CA PRO A 4 -10.02 -11.40 -14.81
C PRO A 4 -10.68 -10.91 -13.51
N LEU A 5 -9.90 -10.22 -12.67
CA LEU A 5 -10.41 -9.59 -11.45
C LEU A 5 -11.36 -8.44 -11.82
N PRO A 6 -12.51 -8.28 -11.13
CA PRO A 6 -13.42 -7.19 -11.37
C PRO A 6 -12.72 -5.84 -11.12
N ARG A 7 -12.59 -5.03 -12.17
CA ARG A 7 -12.06 -3.67 -12.10
C ARG A 7 -13.12 -2.74 -11.54
N ARG A 8 -12.91 -2.19 -10.34
CA ARG A 8 -13.65 -1.00 -9.91
C ARG A 8 -12.69 0.17 -9.81
N ILE A 9 -12.46 0.82 -10.95
CA ILE A 9 -11.65 2.04 -11.00
C ILE A 9 -12.48 3.15 -10.34
N ARG A 10 -12.16 3.48 -9.09
CA ARG A 10 -12.59 4.74 -8.49
C ARG A 10 -11.59 5.81 -8.93
N THR A 11 -11.90 6.49 -10.03
CA THR A 11 -11.17 7.69 -10.40
C THR A 11 -11.44 8.73 -9.31
N ASN A 12 -10.43 9.00 -8.48
CA ASN A 12 -10.46 10.15 -7.59
C ASN A 12 -10.35 11.39 -8.47
N ARG A 13 -11.50 11.93 -8.89
CA ARG A 13 -11.60 13.23 -9.52
C ARG A 13 -11.31 14.27 -8.44
N THR A 14 -10.04 14.59 -8.24
CA THR A 14 -9.58 15.70 -7.40
C THR A 14 -10.27 16.96 -7.91
N SER A 15 -11.30 17.41 -7.18
CA SER A 15 -12.02 18.63 -7.51
C SER A 15 -11.18 19.79 -7.03
N ASP A 16 -10.43 20.37 -7.96
CA ASP A 16 -9.67 21.59 -7.78
C ASP A 16 -10.65 22.75 -7.52
N LYS A 17 -10.92 23.03 -6.25
CA LYS A 17 -11.71 24.20 -5.85
C LYS A 17 -10.78 25.39 -5.75
N HIS A 18 -10.64 26.04 -6.89
CA HIS A 18 -10.14 27.40 -7.06
C HIS A 18 -10.88 28.34 -6.08
N LEU A 19 -10.21 28.79 -5.02
CA LEU A 19 -10.69 29.87 -4.16
C LEU A 19 -10.00 31.17 -4.61
N GLU A 20 -10.64 31.88 -5.54
CA GLU A 20 -10.37 33.29 -5.77
C GLU A 20 -10.77 34.07 -4.50
N HIS A 21 -9.84 34.83 -3.92
CA HIS A 21 -10.15 36.05 -3.19
C HIS A 21 -9.15 37.14 -3.59
N ALA A 22 -9.72 38.24 -4.06
CA ALA A 22 -9.04 39.38 -4.64
C ALA A 22 -8.84 40.53 -3.63
N ARG A 23 -7.93 41.44 -4.02
CA ARG A 23 -7.74 42.86 -3.59
C ARG A 23 -7.01 43.09 -2.27
N ASP A 24 -6.22 44.14 -2.08
CA ASP A 24 -5.79 45.31 -2.87
C ASP A 24 -4.63 45.94 -2.07
N GLN A 25 -3.52 46.34 -2.72
CA GLN A 25 -2.79 47.60 -2.50
C GLN A 25 -1.36 47.57 -3.09
N ALA A 26 -1.03 48.67 -3.76
CA ALA A 26 0.22 49.04 -4.42
C ALA A 26 0.56 50.51 -4.02
N PRO A 27 1.65 51.18 -4.46
CA PRO A 27 3.06 50.82 -4.76
C PRO A 27 4.06 51.79 -4.00
N PRO A 28 5.40 51.87 -4.26
CA PRO A 28 6.03 52.44 -5.47
C PRO A 28 7.26 51.64 -6.00
N GLN A 29 7.35 51.41 -7.32
CA GLN A 29 8.28 52.04 -8.28
C GLN A 29 9.78 51.98 -7.98
N GLU A 30 10.48 51.06 -8.66
CA GLU A 30 11.85 51.27 -9.14
C GLU A 30 12.01 50.67 -10.54
N THR A 31 12.44 51.52 -11.46
CA THR A 31 12.61 51.29 -12.90
C THR A 31 14.00 50.75 -13.19
N HIS A 32 14.13 49.50 -13.67
CA HIS A 32 15.34 49.06 -14.36
C HIS A 32 15.06 48.11 -15.54
N ALA A 33 15.32 48.67 -16.73
CA ALA A 33 15.89 48.10 -17.95
C ALA A 33 15.34 46.75 -18.51
N LEU A 34 14.76 46.88 -19.71
CA LEU A 34 14.46 45.81 -20.66
C LEU A 34 15.65 44.87 -20.88
N SER A 35 15.44 43.57 -20.67
CA SER A 35 16.23 42.51 -21.30
C SER A 35 15.28 41.42 -21.80
N SER A 36 15.00 41.48 -23.10
CA SER A 36 14.12 40.57 -23.83
C SER A 36 14.68 39.15 -23.78
N LYS A 37 14.15 38.31 -22.89
CA LYS A 37 14.46 36.88 -22.85
C LYS A 37 13.68 36.13 -23.92
N PRO A 38 14.33 35.24 -24.70
CA PRO A 38 13.70 34.51 -25.78
C PRO A 38 12.70 33.49 -25.23
N ASN A 39 11.46 33.53 -25.74
CA ASN A 39 10.44 32.52 -25.53
C ASN A 39 10.94 31.18 -26.07
N ALA A 40 11.34 30.29 -25.17
CA ALA A 40 11.60 28.89 -25.48
C ALA A 40 10.25 28.17 -25.66
N PRO A 41 10.12 27.29 -26.66
CA PRO A 41 8.88 26.55 -26.90
C PRO A 41 8.65 25.54 -25.77
N THR A 42 7.51 25.67 -25.10
CA THR A 42 6.96 24.72 -24.12
C THR A 42 6.47 23.48 -24.87
N VAL A 43 7.37 22.53 -25.12
CA VAL A 43 7.06 21.29 -25.84
C VAL A 43 6.66 20.21 -24.82
N ASP A 44 5.35 19.95 -24.76
CA ASP A 44 4.72 18.62 -24.66
C ASP A 44 5.20 17.63 -23.56
N ASP A 45 5.47 18.12 -22.35
CA ASP A 45 5.83 17.26 -21.19
C ASP A 45 4.61 16.48 -20.62
N SER A 46 3.40 16.76 -21.09
CA SER A 46 2.16 16.22 -20.52
C SER A 46 1.80 14.81 -20.99
N GLN A 47 2.17 14.40 -22.21
CA GLN A 47 1.80 13.07 -22.73
C GLN A 47 2.60 11.93 -22.11
N ASN A 48 3.91 12.13 -21.88
CA ASN A 48 4.78 11.11 -21.27
C ASN A 48 4.28 10.68 -19.89
N THR A 49 3.71 11.62 -19.11
CA THR A 49 3.24 11.33 -17.75
C THR A 49 2.02 10.40 -17.70
N ALA A 50 1.14 10.45 -18.70
CA ALA A 50 -0.06 9.62 -18.73
C ALA A 50 0.28 8.16 -19.02
N ASP A 51 1.16 7.93 -19.99
CA ASP A 51 1.63 6.59 -20.36
C ASP A 51 2.42 5.94 -19.21
N GLU A 52 3.29 6.70 -18.53
CA GLU A 52 4.02 6.23 -17.36
C GLU A 52 3.09 5.83 -16.20
N VAL A 53 2.04 6.61 -15.95
CA VAL A 53 1.03 6.30 -14.92
C VAL A 53 0.31 5.00 -15.26
N GLN A 54 -0.11 4.82 -16.51
CA GLN A 54 -0.77 3.59 -16.93
C GLN A 54 0.16 2.37 -16.79
N GLU A 55 1.42 2.48 -17.22
CA GLU A 55 2.42 1.40 -17.07
C GLU A 55 2.61 1.02 -15.60
N LEU A 56 2.71 2.01 -14.70
CA LEU A 56 2.84 1.78 -13.26
C LEU A 56 1.61 1.11 -12.65
N GLU A 57 0.40 1.51 -13.07
CA GLU A 57 -0.84 0.88 -12.63
C GLU A 57 -0.90 -0.59 -13.08
N GLU A 58 -0.59 -0.87 -14.34
CA GLU A 58 -0.56 -2.24 -14.88
C GLU A 58 0.47 -3.10 -14.13
N ALA A 59 1.68 -2.58 -13.92
CA ALA A 59 2.71 -3.27 -13.15
C ALA A 59 2.28 -3.51 -11.69
N ALA A 60 1.54 -2.60 -11.06
CA ALA A 60 1.02 -2.79 -9.70
C ALA A 60 -0.02 -3.92 -9.63
N LEU A 61 -0.83 -4.09 -10.69
CA LEU A 61 -1.77 -5.22 -10.77
C LEU A 61 -1.05 -6.55 -10.98
N GLU A 62 0.00 -6.57 -11.82
CA GLU A 62 0.85 -7.75 -11.96
C GLU A 62 1.53 -8.11 -10.62
N PHE A 63 2.03 -7.11 -9.90
CA PHE A 63 2.55 -7.26 -8.55
C PHE A 63 1.52 -7.92 -7.64
N LEU A 64 0.28 -7.41 -7.59
CA LEU A 64 -0.79 -7.96 -6.73
C LEU A 64 -1.06 -9.43 -7.05
N GLN A 65 -1.23 -9.75 -8.33
CA GLN A 65 -1.52 -11.13 -8.77
C GLN A 65 -0.39 -12.08 -8.40
N LYS A 66 0.86 -11.66 -8.63
CA LYS A 66 2.04 -12.45 -8.28
C LYS A 66 2.18 -12.61 -6.77
N HIS A 67 1.92 -11.55 -6.00
CA HIS A 67 1.94 -11.55 -4.54
C HIS A 67 0.92 -12.52 -3.96
N ILE A 68 -0.33 -12.48 -4.40
CA ILE A 68 -1.38 -13.41 -3.94
C ILE A 68 -0.98 -14.87 -4.19
N ARG A 69 -0.50 -15.18 -5.40
CA ARG A 69 -0.07 -16.55 -5.74
C ARG A 69 1.09 -17.01 -4.85
N ALA A 70 2.12 -16.17 -4.72
CA ALA A 70 3.27 -16.47 -3.88
C ALA A 70 2.88 -16.60 -2.41
N PHE A 71 2.01 -15.74 -1.90
CA PHE A 71 1.51 -15.83 -0.52
C PHE A 71 0.81 -17.16 -0.25
N ASP A 72 0.03 -17.66 -1.21
CA ASP A 72 -0.70 -18.91 -1.06
C ASP A 72 0.17 -20.15 -1.27
N SER A 73 1.15 -20.09 -2.17
CA SER A 73 1.96 -21.27 -2.52
C SER A 73 3.26 -21.38 -1.71
N ASP A 74 3.97 -20.28 -1.54
CA ASP A 74 5.28 -20.21 -0.89
C ASP A 74 5.58 -18.78 -0.42
N ARG A 75 5.23 -18.49 0.83
CA ARG A 75 5.44 -17.16 1.44
C ARG A 75 6.92 -16.78 1.52
N SER A 76 7.86 -17.73 1.49
CA SER A 76 9.29 -17.41 1.54
C SER A 76 9.77 -16.76 0.24
N SER A 77 9.17 -17.13 -0.90
CA SER A 77 9.46 -16.52 -2.21
C SER A 77 9.09 -15.03 -2.30
N LEU A 78 8.25 -14.54 -1.37
CA LEU A 78 7.90 -13.11 -1.29
C LEU A 78 9.09 -12.24 -0.90
N ALA A 79 10.23 -12.79 -0.45
CA ALA A 79 11.42 -12.02 -0.13
C ALA A 79 11.84 -11.08 -1.28
N SER A 80 11.69 -11.55 -2.51
CA SER A 80 12.00 -10.80 -3.74
C SER A 80 11.01 -9.67 -4.07
N ALA A 81 9.86 -9.62 -3.40
CA ALA A 81 8.85 -8.58 -3.58
C ALA A 81 9.10 -7.34 -2.68
N TYR A 82 10.06 -7.41 -1.76
CA TYR A 82 10.33 -6.35 -0.79
C TYR A 82 11.68 -5.66 -1.04
N SER A 83 11.72 -4.35 -0.78
CA SER A 83 12.97 -3.60 -0.64
C SER A 83 13.78 -4.10 0.56
N ARG A 84 15.10 -3.93 0.52
CA ARG A 84 15.98 -4.23 1.67
C ARG A 84 15.61 -3.40 2.92
N LEU A 85 15.03 -2.21 2.73
CA LEU A 85 14.61 -1.30 3.80
C LEU A 85 13.08 -1.28 3.98
N ALA A 86 12.36 -2.25 3.42
CA ALA A 86 10.92 -2.28 3.49
C ALA A 86 10.44 -2.32 4.95
N THR A 87 9.29 -1.70 5.21
CA THR A 87 8.62 -1.75 6.51
C THR A 87 7.35 -2.57 6.42
N PHE A 88 7.02 -3.27 7.51
CA PHE A 88 5.86 -4.13 7.56
C PHE A 88 5.18 -4.11 8.93
N SER A 89 3.85 -4.13 8.91
CA SER A 89 3.04 -4.24 10.12
C SER A 89 1.82 -5.09 9.87
N VAL A 90 1.46 -5.92 10.84
CA VAL A 90 0.24 -6.72 10.84
C VAL A 90 -0.61 -6.33 12.03
N GLN A 91 -1.89 -6.11 11.79
CA GLN A 91 -2.90 -5.87 12.82
C GLN A 91 -3.99 -6.93 12.71
N THR A 92 -4.45 -7.44 13.85
CA THR A 92 -5.65 -8.30 13.94
C THR A 92 -6.70 -7.57 14.75
N GLN A 93 -7.86 -7.35 14.15
CA GLN A 93 -9.02 -6.73 14.78
C GLN A 93 -10.04 -7.82 15.11
N HIS A 94 -10.39 -7.90 16.39
CA HIS A 94 -11.47 -8.74 16.89
C HIS A 94 -12.79 -7.96 16.90
N PRO A 95 -13.94 -8.62 16.63
CA PRO A 95 -15.24 -7.98 16.75
C PRO A 95 -15.47 -7.51 18.20
N PRO A 96 -16.07 -6.32 18.38
CA PRO A 96 -16.27 -5.71 19.70
C PRO A 96 -17.17 -6.54 20.62
N ASP A 97 -18.02 -7.40 20.06
CA ASP A 97 -19.01 -8.19 20.79
C ASP A 97 -18.55 -9.59 21.18
N ALA A 98 -17.29 -9.96 20.92
CA ALA A 98 -16.75 -11.22 21.41
C ALA A 98 -16.81 -11.19 22.95
N PRO A 99 -17.62 -12.05 23.61
CA PRO A 99 -17.70 -12.06 25.06
C PRO A 99 -16.30 -12.36 25.58
N SER A 100 -15.64 -11.35 26.13
CA SER A 100 -14.31 -11.48 26.73
C SER A 100 -14.38 -12.62 27.73
N ALA A 101 -13.82 -13.76 27.35
CA ALA A 101 -13.95 -14.99 28.11
C ALA A 101 -13.40 -14.74 29.51
N THR A 102 -14.32 -14.78 30.48
CA THR A 102 -14.08 -14.91 31.91
C THR A 102 -13.15 -13.88 32.54
N LEU A 103 -13.79 -12.82 33.05
CA LEU A 103 -13.36 -12.08 34.23
C LEU A 103 -13.10 -13.05 35.40
N LEU A 104 -11.91 -13.62 35.48
CA LEU A 104 -11.41 -14.09 36.77
C LEU A 104 -11.13 -12.84 37.63
N PRO A 105 -11.61 -12.79 38.88
CA PRO A 105 -11.35 -11.66 39.78
C PRO A 105 -9.85 -11.62 40.08
N ARG A 106 -9.14 -10.74 39.36
CA ARG A 106 -7.72 -10.47 39.56
C ARG A 106 -7.54 -9.71 40.86
N SER A 107 -6.95 -10.39 41.83
CA SER A 107 -6.49 -9.86 43.10
C SER A 107 -5.68 -8.56 42.91
N HIS A 108 -6.06 -7.54 43.66
CA HIS A 108 -5.52 -6.19 43.64
C HIS A 108 -4.07 -6.12 44.13
N THR A 109 -3.08 -6.41 43.28
CA THR A 109 -1.72 -5.91 43.49
C THR A 109 -1.01 -5.68 42.15
N LYS A 110 -0.57 -4.43 41.95
CA LYS A 110 0.20 -3.87 40.82
C LYS A 110 -0.64 -3.41 39.62
N LEU A 111 -0.72 -2.07 39.50
CA LEU A 111 -1.20 -1.32 38.35
C LEU A 111 -0.68 -1.92 37.03
N PRO A 112 -1.55 -2.47 36.18
CA PRO A 112 -1.17 -2.83 34.83
C PRO A 112 -1.08 -1.54 34.03
N HIS A 113 0.13 -1.16 33.59
CA HIS A 113 0.22 -0.30 32.43
C HIS A 113 -0.46 -1.04 31.27
N PRO A 114 -1.47 -0.46 30.61
CA PRO A 114 -2.05 -1.05 29.42
C PRO A 114 -1.04 -0.81 28.29
N ARG A 115 0.05 -1.59 28.26
CA ARG A 115 0.74 -1.83 27.01
C ARG A 115 -0.21 -2.73 26.23
N GLY A 116 -1.08 -2.09 25.45
CA GLY A 116 -1.80 -2.77 24.38
C GLY A 116 -0.81 -3.58 23.55
N PRO A 117 -1.28 -4.58 22.79
CA PRO A 117 -0.42 -5.34 21.90
C PRO A 117 0.40 -4.35 21.06
N THR A 118 1.69 -4.22 21.37
CA THR A 118 2.57 -3.31 20.65
C THR A 118 2.69 -3.88 19.26
N GLU A 119 2.01 -3.25 18.30
CA GLU A 119 2.17 -3.55 16.88
C GLU A 119 3.67 -3.50 16.58
N LYS A 120 4.25 -4.66 16.28
CA LYS A 120 5.69 -4.76 16.05
C LYS A 120 5.93 -4.41 14.60
N LEU A 121 6.34 -3.16 14.37
CA LEU A 121 6.92 -2.76 13.09
C LEU A 121 8.11 -3.66 12.78
N LYS A 122 8.08 -4.32 11.62
CA LYS A 122 9.18 -5.13 11.09
C LYS A 122 9.89 -4.33 10.01
N GLN A 123 11.20 -4.53 9.89
CA GLN A 123 12.01 -3.81 8.92
C GLN A 123 12.98 -4.75 8.20
N GLY A 124 12.99 -4.64 6.88
CA GLY A 124 13.84 -5.44 6.00
C GLY A 124 13.29 -6.83 5.70
N ARG A 125 13.79 -7.42 4.60
CA ARG A 125 13.23 -8.64 3.99
C ARG A 125 13.12 -9.81 4.97
N LEU A 126 14.15 -10.05 5.77
CA LEU A 126 14.18 -11.20 6.68
C LEU A 126 13.10 -11.12 7.76
N ASP A 127 12.96 -9.96 8.41
CA ASP A 127 11.96 -9.77 9.46
C ASP A 127 10.53 -9.82 8.91
N ILE A 128 10.33 -9.28 7.70
CA ILE A 128 9.05 -9.34 7.00
C ILE A 128 8.67 -10.79 6.70
N ILE A 129 9.59 -11.56 6.12
CA ILE A 129 9.32 -12.94 5.73
C ILE A 129 9.13 -13.83 6.95
N ALA A 130 9.90 -13.62 8.02
CA ALA A 130 9.69 -14.30 9.29
C ALA A 130 8.28 -14.05 9.83
N GLU A 131 7.78 -12.81 9.76
CA GLU A 131 6.42 -12.48 10.19
C GLU A 131 5.36 -13.09 9.26
N LEU A 132 5.52 -13.03 7.94
CA LEU A 132 4.60 -13.64 6.98
C LEU A 132 4.51 -15.17 7.13
N LEU A 133 5.64 -15.82 7.39
CA LEU A 133 5.70 -17.26 7.67
C LEU A 133 5.09 -17.62 9.03
N SER A 134 5.04 -16.68 9.99
CA SER A 134 4.39 -16.88 11.29
C SER A 134 2.87 -16.76 11.25
N LEU A 135 2.31 -16.21 10.16
CA LEU A 135 0.86 -16.13 9.99
C LEU A 135 0.25 -17.53 9.89
N PRO A 136 -0.95 -17.76 10.43
CA PRO A 136 -1.60 -19.07 10.33
C PRO A 136 -1.76 -19.55 8.87
N ASP A 137 -1.66 -20.86 8.65
CA ASP A 137 -1.81 -21.45 7.33
C ASP A 137 -3.23 -21.27 6.76
N ASP A 138 -4.25 -21.14 7.60
CA ASP A 138 -5.64 -20.89 7.14
C ASP A 138 -5.87 -19.48 6.54
N ARG A 139 -4.87 -18.59 6.57
CA ARG A 139 -4.92 -17.22 6.04
C ARG A 139 -4.62 -17.12 4.55
N HIS A 140 -5.05 -18.09 3.76
CA HIS A 140 -4.87 -18.05 2.32
C HIS A 140 -5.91 -17.17 1.61
N PHE A 141 -5.50 -16.54 0.52
CA PHE A 141 -6.40 -15.79 -0.34
C PHE A 141 -7.25 -16.71 -1.21
N CYS A 142 -6.70 -17.83 -1.71
CA CYS A 142 -7.37 -18.65 -2.74
C CYS A 142 -7.70 -20.10 -2.32
N VAL A 143 -8.09 -20.39 -1.07
CA VAL A 143 -8.43 -21.77 -0.67
C VAL A 143 -9.86 -22.16 -1.08
N GLY A 144 -9.95 -23.08 -2.05
CA GLY A 144 -11.15 -23.87 -2.38
C GLY A 144 -12.30 -23.15 -3.08
N ARG A 145 -12.48 -21.85 -2.81
CA ARG A 145 -13.41 -20.95 -3.49
C ARG A 145 -12.70 -19.64 -3.82
N GLN A 146 -13.14 -18.96 -4.87
CA GLN A 146 -12.62 -17.65 -5.22
C GLN A 146 -12.91 -16.68 -4.09
N ALA A 147 -11.89 -16.25 -3.33
CA ALA A 147 -12.04 -15.07 -2.51
C ALA A 147 -12.39 -13.90 -3.42
N SER A 148 -13.30 -13.05 -2.95
CA SER A 148 -13.54 -11.78 -3.59
C SER A 148 -12.36 -10.88 -3.24
N ILE A 149 -11.66 -10.41 -4.27
CA ILE A 149 -10.53 -9.49 -4.15
C ILE A 149 -10.90 -8.22 -4.89
N ASP A 150 -11.15 -7.17 -4.14
CA ASP A 150 -11.28 -5.81 -4.64
C ASP A 150 -9.96 -5.06 -4.42
N TYR A 151 -9.67 -4.08 -5.26
CA TYR A 151 -8.45 -3.29 -5.13
C TYR A 151 -8.64 -1.86 -5.63
N ASP A 152 -7.82 -0.96 -5.07
CA ASP A 152 -7.65 0.42 -5.51
C ASP A 152 -6.17 0.65 -5.83
N VAL A 153 -5.88 1.35 -6.92
CA VAL A 153 -4.52 1.74 -7.32
C VAL A 153 -4.48 3.26 -7.45
N THR A 154 -3.41 3.88 -6.95
CA THR A 154 -3.19 5.32 -7.11
C THR A 154 -1.69 5.58 -7.26
N CYS A 155 -1.27 6.16 -8.39
CA CYS A 155 0.10 6.63 -8.56
C CYS A 155 0.38 7.81 -7.63
N LEU A 156 1.55 7.80 -6.99
CA LEU A 156 2.02 8.90 -6.16
C LEU A 156 2.60 10.01 -7.03
N GLU A 157 2.67 11.24 -6.50
CA GLU A 157 3.22 12.40 -7.23
C GLU A 157 4.59 12.08 -7.85
N SER A 158 4.83 12.61 -9.06
CA SER A 158 6.08 12.44 -9.82
C SER A 158 6.44 11.00 -10.19
N THR A 159 5.44 10.12 -10.41
CA THR A 159 5.63 8.71 -10.82
C THR A 159 6.62 7.93 -9.94
N VAL A 160 6.74 8.40 -8.69
CA VAL A 160 7.69 7.92 -7.68
C VAL A 160 7.38 6.51 -7.21
N GLY A 161 6.10 6.17 -7.25
CA GLY A 161 5.60 4.91 -6.76
C GLY A 161 4.10 4.82 -6.90
N VAL A 162 3.55 3.74 -6.36
CA VAL A 162 2.14 3.40 -6.45
C VAL A 162 1.64 3.00 -5.06
N LEU A 163 0.54 3.59 -4.63
CA LEU A 163 -0.25 3.09 -3.53
C LEU A 163 -1.22 2.05 -4.07
N LEU A 164 -1.06 0.80 -3.64
CA LEU A 164 -1.95 -0.30 -3.95
C LEU A 164 -2.66 -0.73 -2.67
N VAL A 165 -3.98 -0.73 -2.68
CA VAL A 165 -4.80 -1.27 -1.59
C VAL A 165 -5.59 -2.44 -2.13
N CYS A 166 -5.57 -3.58 -1.44
CA CYS A 166 -6.44 -4.70 -1.75
C CYS A 166 -7.26 -5.11 -0.54
N TYR A 167 -8.49 -5.52 -0.80
CA TYR A 167 -9.46 -5.99 0.16
C TYR A 167 -9.82 -7.40 -0.24
N SER A 168 -9.55 -8.37 0.64
CA SER A 168 -9.98 -9.74 0.44
C SER A 168 -11.01 -10.11 1.48
N GLU A 169 -12.06 -10.78 1.02
CA GLU A 169 -13.02 -11.44 1.89
C GLU A 169 -12.99 -12.94 1.66
N ASN A 170 -12.78 -13.69 2.74
CA ASN A 170 -12.83 -15.14 2.74
C ASN A 170 -14.19 -15.61 3.30
N GLU A 171 -14.74 -16.69 2.74
CA GLU A 171 -15.95 -17.33 3.28
C GLU A 171 -15.71 -17.93 4.67
N GLY A 172 -14.46 -18.23 5.03
CA GLY A 172 -13.99 -18.73 6.32
C GLY A 172 -14.07 -17.72 7.47
N GLY A 173 -14.92 -16.70 7.36
CA GLY A 173 -15.22 -15.80 8.47
C GLY A 173 -14.16 -14.74 8.75
N TRP A 174 -13.30 -14.41 7.79
CA TRP A 174 -12.35 -13.30 7.94
C TRP A 174 -12.24 -12.45 6.67
N ALA A 175 -11.83 -11.20 6.87
CA ALA A 175 -11.44 -10.27 5.81
C ALA A 175 -10.01 -9.78 6.06
N CYS A 176 -9.28 -9.43 5.01
CA CYS A 176 -7.95 -8.86 5.11
C CYS A 176 -7.83 -7.65 4.19
N ASP A 177 -7.36 -6.55 4.76
CA ASP A 177 -6.97 -5.36 4.01
C ASP A 177 -5.46 -5.34 3.92
N GLN A 178 -4.91 -5.23 2.71
CA GLN A 178 -3.47 -5.03 2.51
C GLN A 178 -3.24 -3.69 1.83
N ARG A 179 -2.25 -2.95 2.31
CA ARG A 179 -1.83 -1.65 1.76
C ARG A 179 -0.36 -1.73 1.43
N PHE A 180 0.00 -1.46 0.19
CA PHE A 180 1.36 -1.47 -0.31
C PHE A 180 1.73 -0.09 -0.83
N VAL A 181 2.92 0.37 -0.44
CA VAL A 181 3.62 1.42 -1.20
C VAL A 181 4.66 0.71 -2.05
N LEU A 182 4.47 0.77 -3.37
CA LEU A 182 5.31 0.13 -4.38
C LEU A 182 6.19 1.17 -5.06
N ARG A 183 7.36 0.73 -5.52
CA ARG A 183 8.24 1.52 -6.41
C ARG A 183 8.98 0.61 -7.37
N ARG A 184 9.49 1.17 -8.46
CA ARG A 184 10.45 0.48 -9.34
C ARG A 184 11.72 0.15 -8.54
N LYS A 185 12.28 -1.04 -8.70
CA LYS A 185 13.47 -1.44 -7.94
C LYS A 185 14.70 -0.57 -8.27
N GLU A 186 14.75 -0.03 -9.50
CA GLU A 186 15.84 0.79 -10.03
C GLU A 186 16.00 2.12 -9.28
N TRP A 187 15.00 2.50 -8.48
CA TRP A 187 15.01 3.71 -7.66
C TRP A 187 16.00 3.67 -6.49
N ASP A 188 16.37 2.49 -6.00
CA ASP A 188 17.47 2.33 -5.04
C ASP A 188 18.58 1.54 -5.70
N LYS A 189 19.81 2.05 -5.60
CA LYS A 189 20.96 1.44 -6.28
C LYS A 189 21.20 -0.01 -5.83
N GLU A 190 21.02 -0.31 -4.54
CA GLU A 190 21.24 -1.65 -4.02
C GLU A 190 20.14 -2.60 -4.51
N ASP A 191 18.87 -2.20 -4.40
CA ASP A 191 17.74 -2.98 -4.91
C ASP A 191 17.83 -3.18 -6.44
N GLY A 192 18.15 -2.13 -7.21
CA GLY A 192 18.30 -2.19 -8.66
C GLY A 192 19.43 -3.11 -9.14
N SER A 193 20.49 -3.24 -8.34
CA SER A 193 21.61 -4.18 -8.60
C SER A 193 21.35 -5.61 -8.13
N THR A 194 20.30 -5.84 -7.35
CA THR A 194 19.99 -7.16 -6.80
C THR A 194 19.23 -8.01 -7.82
N GLU A 195 19.83 -9.13 -8.23
CA GLU A 195 19.20 -10.09 -9.14
C GLU A 195 18.00 -10.79 -8.48
N GLY A 196 16.99 -11.15 -9.27
CA GLY A 196 15.82 -11.90 -8.80
C GLY A 196 14.75 -11.08 -8.07
N LEU A 197 14.98 -9.79 -7.80
CA LEU A 197 13.92 -8.89 -7.33
C LEU A 197 12.86 -8.64 -8.40
N TRP A 198 11.64 -8.38 -7.94
CA TRP A 198 10.53 -8.04 -8.83
C TRP A 198 10.72 -6.63 -9.42
N PRO A 199 10.14 -6.34 -10.61
CA PRO A 199 10.25 -5.01 -11.22
C PRO A 199 9.70 -3.90 -10.32
N LEU A 200 8.50 -4.12 -9.76
CA LEU A 200 7.99 -3.35 -8.63
C LEU A 200 8.25 -4.09 -7.32
N ILE A 201 8.70 -3.34 -6.31
CA ILE A 201 8.94 -3.83 -4.96
C ILE A 201 8.20 -2.99 -3.93
N ALA A 202 7.76 -3.62 -2.84
CA ALA A 202 7.14 -2.96 -1.71
C ALA A 202 8.20 -2.32 -0.81
N VAL A 203 7.99 -1.04 -0.46
CA VAL A 203 8.76 -0.31 0.57
C VAL A 203 7.99 -0.18 1.88
N CYS A 204 6.66 -0.28 1.82
CA CYS A 204 5.80 -0.34 2.98
C CYS A 204 4.69 -1.34 2.69
N HIS A 205 4.38 -2.20 3.66
CA HIS A 205 3.26 -3.12 3.60
C HIS A 205 2.54 -3.17 4.95
N GLN A 206 1.26 -2.85 4.97
CA GLN A 206 0.40 -3.02 6.14
C GLN A 206 -0.69 -4.03 5.85
N MET A 207 -0.82 -5.03 6.73
CA MET A 207 -1.91 -6.00 6.71
C MET A 207 -2.85 -5.77 7.89
N THR A 208 -4.15 -5.88 7.66
CA THR A 208 -5.16 -5.80 8.71
C THR A 208 -6.16 -6.94 8.55
N PHE A 209 -6.10 -7.91 9.45
CA PHE A 209 -7.08 -8.99 9.54
C PHE A 209 -8.28 -8.55 10.36
N ARG A 210 -9.47 -8.89 9.90
CA ARG A 210 -10.74 -8.64 10.58
C ARG A 210 -11.51 -9.95 10.68
N GLU A 211 -11.89 -10.35 11.87
CA GLU A 211 -12.75 -11.51 12.08
C GLU A 211 -14.22 -11.11 11.89
N LYS A 212 -14.98 -11.91 11.14
CA LYS A 212 -16.43 -11.76 11.01
C LYS A 212 -17.07 -12.36 12.26
N ALA A 213 -18.01 -11.64 12.87
CA ALA A 213 -18.83 -12.22 13.93
C ALA A 213 -19.57 -13.45 13.39
N SER A 214 -19.45 -14.59 14.06
CA SER A 214 -20.28 -15.75 13.79
C SER A 214 -21.73 -15.35 14.06
N ARG A 215 -22.58 -15.37 13.02
CA ARG A 215 -24.02 -15.15 13.16
C ARG A 215 -24.70 -16.34 13.80
#